data_AF-A0A5C6SD85-F1
#
_entry.id   AF-A0A5C6SD85-F1
#
_cell.length_a   1.000
_cell.length_b   1.000
_cell.length_c   1.000
_cell.angle_alpha   90.00
_cell.angle_beta   90.00
_cell.angle_gamma   90.00
#
_symmetry.space_group_name_H-M   'P 1'
#
loop_
_entity.id
_entity.type
_entity.pdbx_description
1 polymer ?
#
loop_
_entity_poly.entity_id
_entity_poly.type
_entity_poly.pdbx_seq_one_letter_code
_entity_poly.pdbx_strand_id
1 'polypeptide(L)' 'MAKGDDGHSRPLPLVQTFDAATAKVNDIVAALMRTGGCVLKGAIAAEDLAQIEKGHPHLHPGRWRLG' A
#
# COMPACT_ATOMS: atom_id res chain seq x y z
N MET A 1 -4.65 -22.01 -32.48
CA MET A 1 -4.11 -21.97 -31.11
C MET A 1 -4.16 -20.53 -30.65
N ALA A 2 -4.99 -20.21 -29.67
CA ALA A 2 -5.14 -18.84 -29.17
C ALA A 2 -3.84 -18.43 -28.44
N LYS A 3 -3.24 -17.33 -28.89
CA LYS A 3 -2.14 -16.64 -28.24
C LYS A 3 -2.57 -16.34 -26.80
N GLY A 4 -1.74 -16.71 -25.82
CA GLY A 4 -2.03 -16.55 -24.39
C GLY A 4 -2.50 -15.12 -24.09
N ASP A 5 -3.54 -15.00 -23.28
CA ASP A 5 -3.90 -13.75 -22.62
C ASP A 5 -2.91 -13.58 -21.48
N ASP A 6 -1.86 -12.78 -21.68
CA ASP A 6 -0.75 -12.62 -20.75
C ASP A 6 -1.18 -11.98 -19.41
N GLY A 7 -2.47 -11.66 -19.20
CA GLY A 7 -3.01 -11.06 -17.96
C GLY A 7 -2.56 -9.62 -17.70
N HIS A 8 -1.45 -9.19 -18.32
CA HIS A 8 -0.85 -7.87 -18.24
C HIS A 8 -1.68 -6.77 -18.92
N SER A 9 -2.70 -7.13 -19.72
CA SER A 9 -3.58 -6.18 -20.40
C SER A 9 -4.80 -5.76 -19.58
N ARG A 10 -5.01 -6.33 -18.38
CA ARG A 10 -6.13 -5.95 -17.52
C ARG A 10 -5.74 -4.74 -16.68
N PRO A 11 -6.54 -3.66 -16.65
CA PRO A 11 -6.25 -2.53 -15.78
C PRO A 11 -6.25 -3.00 -14.32
N LEU A 12 -5.29 -2.51 -13.54
CA LEU A 12 -5.26 -2.80 -12.10
C LEU A 12 -6.58 -2.34 -11.47
N PRO A 13 -7.18 -3.14 -10.57
CA PRO A 13 -8.41 -2.76 -9.90
C PRO A 13 -8.18 -1.49 -9.08
N LEU A 14 -9.12 -0.55 -9.15
CA LEU A 14 -9.07 0.67 -8.35
C LEU A 14 -9.22 0.32 -6.87
N VAL A 15 -8.19 0.61 -6.08
CA VAL A 15 -8.20 0.34 -4.64
C VAL A 15 -8.95 1.43 -3.88
N GLN A 16 -9.69 1.03 -2.84
CA GLN A 16 -10.42 1.95 -1.98
C GLN A 16 -9.48 2.64 -0.99
N THR A 17 -9.79 3.90 -0.68
CA THR A 17 -9.08 4.69 0.34
C THR A 17 -9.97 4.85 1.55
N PHE A 18 -9.43 4.54 2.73
CA PHE A 18 -10.08 4.70 4.02
C PHE A 18 -9.30 5.69 4.88
N ASP A 19 -9.98 6.26 5.86
CA ASP A 19 -9.37 7.04 6.94
C ASP A 19 -9.34 6.20 8.22
N ALA A 20 -8.18 6.08 8.86
CA ALA A 20 -7.98 5.20 10.01
C ALA A 20 -8.86 5.54 11.22
N ALA A 21 -9.26 6.80 11.38
CA ALA A 21 -10.10 7.21 12.50
C ALA A 21 -11.56 6.74 12.35
N THR A 22 -11.99 6.42 11.12
CA THR A 22 -13.40 6.10 10.81
C THR A 22 -13.59 4.75 10.13
N ALA A 23 -12.51 4.12 9.67
CA ALA A 23 -12.55 2.85 8.97
C ALA A 23 -13.09 1.71 9.84
N LYS A 24 -13.99 0.90 9.26
CA LYS A 24 -14.47 -0.32 9.90
C LYS A 24 -13.70 -1.51 9.35
N VAL A 25 -13.37 -2.46 10.23
CA VAL A 25 -12.63 -3.68 9.88
C VAL A 25 -13.28 -4.44 8.74
N ASN A 26 -14.61 -4.62 8.79
CA ASN A 26 -15.34 -5.37 7.77
C ASN A 26 -15.23 -4.71 6.38
N ASP A 27 -15.21 -3.37 6.31
CA ASP A 27 -15.11 -2.64 5.04
C ASP A 27 -13.70 -2.77 4.44
N ILE A 28 -12.67 -2.75 5.28
CA ILE A 28 -11.27 -3.00 4.90
C ILE A 28 -11.11 -4.42 4.36
N VAL A 29 -11.57 -5.43 5.11
CA VAL A 29 -11.47 -6.84 4.68
C VAL A 29 -12.21 -7.05 3.36
N ALA A 30 -13.40 -6.48 3.22
CA ALA A 30 -14.16 -6.58 1.97
C ALA A 30 -13.43 -5.91 0.79
N ALA A 31 -12.73 -4.78 1.00
CA ALA A 31 -11.90 -4.17 -0.03
C ALA A 31 -10.72 -5.07 -0.40
N LEU A 32 -10.00 -5.62 0.57
CA LEU A 32 -8.88 -6.54 0.34
C LEU A 32 -9.31 -7.76 -0.49
N MET A 33 -10.46 -8.38 -0.18
CA MET A 33 -10.96 -9.53 -0.93
C MET A 33 -11.33 -9.21 -2.38
N ARG A 34 -11.82 -7.99 -2.66
CA ARG A 34 -12.26 -7.58 -4.01
C ARG A 34 -11.13 -7.08 -4.89
N THR A 35 -10.23 -6.27 -4.34
CA THR A 35 -9.22 -5.52 -5.12
C THR A 35 -7.79 -5.93 -4.79
N GLY A 36 -7.58 -6.86 -3.85
CA GLY A 36 -6.26 -7.30 -3.41
C GLY A 36 -5.50 -6.30 -2.54
N GLY A 37 -6.12 -5.16 -2.22
CA GLY A 37 -5.45 -4.06 -1.51
C GLY A 37 -6.38 -2.88 -1.26
N CYS A 38 -5.99 -2.03 -0.30
CA CYS A 38 -6.60 -0.73 -0.02
C CYS A 38 -5.56 0.26 0.51
N VAL A 39 -5.87 1.55 0.45
CA VAL A 39 -5.09 2.61 1.10
C VAL A 39 -5.74 2.97 2.43
N LEU A 40 -4.97 3.00 3.51
CA LEU A 40 -5.43 3.46 4.82
C LEU A 40 -4.66 4.73 5.21
N LYS A 41 -5.33 5.88 5.17
CA LYS A 41 -4.74 7.17 5.56
C LYS A 41 -4.77 7.32 7.08
N GLY A 42 -3.77 8.01 7.63
CA GLY A 42 -3.69 8.27 9.06
C GLY A 42 -3.43 7.02 9.90
N ALA A 43 -2.91 5.94 9.30
CA ALA A 43 -2.60 4.70 10.02
C ALA A 43 -1.48 4.88 11.06
N ILE A 44 -0.66 5.92 10.91
CA ILE A 44 0.42 6.29 11.83
C ILE A 44 0.25 7.78 12.13
N ALA A 45 0.44 8.19 13.39
CA ALA A 45 0.42 9.59 13.77
C ALA A 45 1.58 10.34 13.08
N ALA A 46 1.36 11.62 12.75
CA ALA A 46 2.39 12.44 12.08
C ALA A 46 3.68 12.55 12.90
N GLU A 47 3.56 12.53 14.22
CA GLU A 47 4.68 12.59 15.18
C GLU A 47 5.57 11.35 15.06
N ASP A 48 4.95 10.16 15.05
CA ASP A 48 5.65 8.88 14.91
C ASP A 48 6.30 8.77 13.53
N LEU A 49 5.61 9.23 12.48
CA LEU A 49 6.16 9.28 11.13
C LEU A 49 7.41 10.17 11.08
N ALA A 50 7.37 11.34 11.70
CA ALA A 50 8.52 12.24 11.78
C ALA A 50 9.71 11.63 12.53
N GLN A 51 9.48 10.77 13.53
CA GLN A 51 10.58 10.03 14.18
C GLN A 51 11.19 8.98 13.25
N ILE A 52 10.38 8.29 12.44
CA ILE A 52 10.86 7.34 11.43
C ILE A 52 11.70 8.07 10.36
N GLU A 53 11.24 9.23 9.91
CA GLU A 53 11.89 10.02 8.85
C GLU A 53 13.21 10.70 9.29
N LYS A 54 13.43 10.94 10.58
CA LYS A 54 14.71 11.45 11.11
C LYS A 54 15.91 10.56 10.79
N GLY A 55 15.66 9.36 10.28
CA GLY A 55 16.69 8.47 9.79
C GLY A 55 17.14 7.51 10.88
N HIS A 56 17.31 6.26 10.48
CA HIS A 56 17.83 5.24 11.35
C HIS A 56 19.36 5.26 11.30
N PRO A 57 20.08 5.37 12.42
CA PRO A 57 21.55 5.38 12.44
C PRO A 57 22.19 4.10 11.87
N HIS A 58 21.41 3.02 11.67
CA HIS A 58 21.83 1.75 11.11
C HIS A 58 21.39 1.53 9.65
N LEU A 59 20.61 2.44 9.05
CA LEU A 59 20.28 2.37 7.62
C LEU A 59 21.39 3.06 6.83
N HIS A 60 22.26 2.26 6.20
CA HIS A 60 23.27 2.80 5.29
C HIS A 60 22.59 3.46 4.07
N PRO A 61 22.84 4.75 3.80
CA PRO A 61 22.36 5.39 2.58
C PRO A 61 23.11 4.78 1.39
N GLY A 62 22.47 3.89 0.65
CA GLY A 62 23.06 3.25 -0.53
C GLY A 62 22.49 1.88 -0.91
N ARG A 63 21.79 1.17 0.01
CA ARG A 63 21.31 -0.20 -0.25
C ARG A 63 20.01 -0.29 -1.10
N TRP A 64 19.38 0.84 -1.42
CA TRP A 64 18.09 0.89 -2.15
C TRP A 64 18.17 1.49 -3.55
N ARG A 65 19.37 1.74 -4.10
CA ARG A 65 19.49 2.02 -5.53
C ARG A 65 19.25 0.72 -6.29
N LEU A 66 17.98 0.45 -6.58
CA LEU A 66 17.56 -0.46 -7.63
C LEU A 66 18.20 0.04 -8.93
N GLY A 67 19.19 -0.72 -9.41
CA GLY A 67 19.71 -0.60 -10.77
C GLY A 67 18.76 -1.20 -11.79
#